data_AF-A0A0N4VQD7-F1
#
_entry.id   AF-A0A0N4VQD7-F1
#
_cell.length_a   1.000
_cell.length_b   1.000
_cell.length_c   1.000
_cell.angle_alpha   90.00
_cell.angle_beta   90.00
_cell.angle_gamma   90.00
#
_symmetry.space_group_name_H-M   'P 1'
#
loop_
_entity.id
_entity.type
_entity.pdbx_description
1 polymer ?
#
loop_
_entity_poly.entity_id
_entity_poly.type
_entity_poly.pdbx_seq_one_letter_code
_entity_poly.pdbx_strand_id
1 'polypeptide(L)' 'MLKSSDTAKFNRLVCKGFFKRTVQNKRVYTCVSGTGGCPMTKEQRNRCQYCRFQKCLNQGMVLEGIIVLDISWANNQSK' A
#
# COMPACT_ATOMS: atom_id res chain seq x y z
N MET A 1 6.07 -19.86 -15.15
CA MET A 1 7.08 -18.97 -14.52
C MET A 1 6.52 -17.55 -14.49
N LEU A 2 5.61 -17.26 -13.55
CA LEU A 2 5.03 -15.92 -13.41
C LEU A 2 6.12 -14.99 -12.87
N LYS A 3 6.59 -14.08 -13.72
CA LYS A 3 7.68 -13.15 -13.41
C LYS A 3 7.22 -12.17 -12.32
N SER A 4 8.08 -11.97 -11.33
CA SER A 4 7.92 -11.14 -10.12
C SER A 4 7.60 -9.65 -10.37
N SER A 5 7.34 -9.23 -11.60
CA SER A 5 7.11 -7.85 -12.03
C SER A 5 5.64 -7.41 -12.06
N ASP A 6 4.67 -8.33 -12.08
CA ASP A 6 3.24 -7.97 -12.19
C ASP A 6 2.54 -7.70 -10.85
N THR A 7 3.19 -8.03 -9.72
CA THR A 7 2.64 -7.73 -8.38
C THR A 7 2.76 -6.23 -8.05
N ALA A 8 3.68 -5.50 -8.68
CA ALA A 8 3.89 -4.08 -8.44
C ALA A 8 2.93 -3.17 -9.23
N LYS A 9 2.56 -3.52 -10.47
CA LYS A 9 1.71 -2.68 -11.33
C LYS A 9 0.22 -2.72 -10.98
N PHE A 10 -0.31 -3.87 -10.54
CA PHE A 10 -1.74 -4.03 -10.19
C PHE A 10 -2.11 -3.54 -8.78
N ASN A 11 -1.12 -3.41 -7.87
CA ASN A 11 -1.40 -2.99 -6.48
C ASN A 11 -1.51 -1.46 -6.30
N ARG A 12 -1.12 -0.65 -7.30
CA ARG A 12 -1.09 0.81 -7.21
C ARG A 12 -2.47 1.43 -7.00
N LEU A 13 -3.49 1.05 -7.77
CA LEU A 13 -4.86 1.57 -7.61
C LEU A 13 -5.52 1.09 -6.30
N VAL A 14 -5.25 -0.17 -5.94
CA VAL A 14 -5.81 -0.82 -4.75
C VAL A 14 -5.23 -0.24 -3.46
N CYS A 15 -3.94 0.10 -3.45
CA CYS A 15 -3.30 0.82 -2.34
C CYS A 15 -3.71 2.29 -2.29
N LYS A 16 -3.83 2.98 -3.43
CA LYS A 16 -4.16 4.41 -3.48
C LYS A 16 -5.53 4.71 -2.86
N GLY A 17 -6.56 3.95 -3.23
CA GLY A 17 -7.91 4.13 -2.67
C GLY A 17 -7.98 3.76 -1.19
N PHE A 18 -7.27 2.72 -0.77
CA PHE A 18 -7.19 2.32 0.64
C PHE A 18 -6.50 3.39 1.48
N PHE A 19 -5.29 3.81 1.08
CA PHE A 19 -4.49 4.82 1.77
C PHE A 19 -5.23 6.15 1.91
N LYS A 20 -5.88 6.64 0.85
CA LYS A 20 -6.68 7.86 0.88
C LYS A 20 -7.76 7.79 1.97
N ARG A 21 -8.52 6.69 2.04
CA ARG A 21 -9.56 6.51 3.05
C ARG A 21 -9.00 6.37 4.47
N THR A 22 -7.86 5.70 4.62
CA THR A 22 -7.20 5.54 5.93
C THR A 22 -6.80 6.89 6.50
N VAL A 23 -6.11 7.72 5.70
CA VAL A 23 -5.62 9.03 6.13
C VAL A 23 -6.76 10.02 6.34
N GLN A 24 -7.69 10.13 5.38
CA GLN A 24 -8.82 11.07 5.49
C GLN A 24 -9.70 10.82 6.71
N ASN A 25 -9.91 9.54 7.05
CA ASN A 25 -10.71 9.16 8.21
C ASN A 25 -9.87 8.93 9.48
N LYS A 26 -8.57 9.29 9.48
CA LYS A 26 -7.63 9.12 10.60
C LYS A 26 -7.69 7.72 11.22
N ARG A 27 -7.83 6.68 10.38
CA ARG A 27 -7.96 5.29 10.84
C ARG A 27 -6.61 4.79 11.32
N VAL A 28 -6.56 4.34 12.57
CA VAL A 28 -5.42 3.62 13.13
C VAL A 28 -5.73 2.13 13.07
N TYR A 29 -4.80 1.34 12.55
CA TYR A 29 -4.95 -0.11 12.45
C TYR A 29 -3.95 -0.80 13.36
N THR A 30 -4.35 -1.94 13.91
CA THR A 30 -3.48 -2.86 14.64
C THR A 30 -3.29 -4.15 13.85
N CYS A 31 -2.13 -4.79 14.03
CA CYS A 31 -1.86 -6.05 13.36
C CYS A 31 -2.70 -7.18 13.98
N VAL A 32 -3.42 -7.93 13.14
CA VAL A 32 -4.21 -9.08 13.61
C VAL A 32 -3.38 -10.21 14.21
N SER A 33 -2.13 -10.37 13.77
CA SER A 33 -1.19 -11.37 14.32
C SER A 33 -0.24 -10.80 15.36
N GLY A 34 -0.28 -9.49 15.65
CA GLY A 34 0.69 -8.80 16.51
C GLY A 34 2.11 -8.68 15.94
N THR A 35 2.48 -9.47 14.92
CA THR A 35 3.85 -9.55 14.39
C THR A 35 4.20 -8.53 13.31
N GLY A 36 3.19 -7.89 12.69
CA GLY A 36 3.42 -6.93 11.61
C GLY A 36 3.88 -7.53 10.27
N GLY A 37 3.90 -8.86 10.13
CA GLY A 37 4.40 -9.58 8.95
C GLY A 37 3.34 -10.39 8.20
N CYS A 38 2.06 -9.99 8.23
CA CYS A 38 1.00 -10.80 7.61
C CYS A 38 1.19 -10.95 6.09
N PRO A 39 0.95 -12.16 5.52
CA PRO A 39 1.02 -12.38 4.08
C PRO A 39 -0.01 -11.52 3.33
N MET A 40 0.45 -10.84 2.27
CA MET A 40 -0.36 -9.92 1.45
C MET A 40 -0.64 -10.51 0.06
N THR A 41 -1.33 -11.65 0.03
CA THR A 41 -1.82 -12.28 -1.21
C THR A 41 -3.18 -11.73 -1.62
N LYS A 42 -3.68 -12.07 -2.81
CA LYS A 42 -4.96 -11.57 -3.34
C LYS A 42 -6.14 -11.97 -2.44
N GLU A 43 -6.05 -13.14 -1.82
CA GLU A 43 -7.05 -13.76 -0.95
C GLU A 43 -6.99 -13.17 0.48
N GLN A 44 -5.79 -12.86 0.97
CA GLN A 44 -5.56 -12.55 2.39
C GLN A 44 -5.26 -11.07 2.69
N ARG A 45 -5.01 -10.24 1.67
CA ARG A 45 -4.71 -8.80 1.84
C ARG A 45 -5.77 -7.98 2.56
N ASN A 46 -7.02 -8.45 2.61
CA ASN A 46 -8.10 -7.79 3.33
C ASN A 46 -8.13 -8.16 4.82
N ARG A 47 -7.42 -9.23 5.23
CA ARG A 47 -7.44 -9.78 6.60
C ARG A 47 -6.73 -8.87 7.61
N CYS A 48 -5.65 -8.22 7.20
CA CYS A 48 -4.89 -7.33 8.08
C CYS A 48 -4.73 -5.94 7.46
N GLN A 49 -5.56 -5.00 7.93
CA GLN A 49 -5.53 -3.62 7.46
C GLN A 49 -4.21 -2.90 7.82
N TYR A 50 -3.62 -3.23 8.98
CA TYR A 50 -2.32 -2.70 9.41
C TYR A 50 -1.21 -3.08 8.43
N CYS A 51 -0.99 -4.38 8.21
CA CYS A 51 0.08 -4.85 7.33
C CYS A 51 -0.15 -4.40 5.87
N ARG A 52 -1.42 -4.25 5.45
CA ARG A 52 -1.76 -3.68 4.15
C ARG A 52 -1.35 -2.21 4.06
N PHE A 53 -1.64 -1.42 5.09
CA PHE A 53 -1.27 0.00 5.14
C PHE A 53 0.24 0.18 5.12
N GLN A 54 0.96 -0.59 5.95
CA GLN A 54 2.42 -0.62 5.97
C GLN A 54 3.02 -0.98 4.60
N LYS A 55 2.42 -1.95 3.89
CA LYS A 55 2.87 -2.29 2.53
C LYS A 55 2.65 -1.14 1.53
N CYS A 56 1.54 -0.41 1.62
CA CYS A 56 1.30 0.74 0.76
C CYS A 56 2.28 1.90 1.06
N LEU A 57 2.63 2.12 2.34
CA LEU A 57 3.69 3.06 2.74
C LEU A 57 5.05 2.65 2.16
N ASN A 58 5.42 1.38 2.28
CA ASN A 58 6.69 0.85 1.76
C ASN A 58 6.77 0.88 0.23
N GLN A 59 5.62 0.90 -0.46
CA GLN A 59 5.54 1.14 -1.91
C GLN A 59 5.71 2.62 -2.28
N GLY A 60 5.88 3.49 -1.29
CA GLY A 60 6.15 4.89 -1.50
C GLY A 60 4.91 5.78 -1.55
N MET A 61 3.80 5.34 -0.94
CA MET A 61 2.64 6.22 -0.78
C MET A 61 2.86 7.19 0.38
N VAL A 62 2.85 8.49 0.07
CA VAL A 62 2.97 9.58 1.05
C VAL A 62 1.75 10.49 0.99
N LEU A 63 1.49 11.16 2.10
CA LEU A 63 0.51 12.23 2.17
C LEU A 63 1.23 13.55 1.87
N GLU A 64 1.05 14.09 0.67
CA GLU A 64 1.56 15.41 0.31
C GLU A 64 0.38 16.36 0.10
N GLY A 65 0.26 17.35 1.00
CA GLY A 65 -0.69 18.46 0.95
C GLY A 65 -2.17 18.07 1.07
N ILE A 66 -2.72 17.38 0.07
CA ILE A 66 -4.14 16.95 -0.03
C ILE A 66 -4.27 15.63 -0.85
N ILE A 67 -3.19 15.11 -1.43
CA ILE A 67 -3.22 14.02 -2.42
C ILE A 67 -2.29 12.88 -1.99
N VAL A 68 -2.73 11.64 -2.24
CA VAL A 68 -1.87 10.45 -2.10
C VAL A 68 -0.98 10.36 -3.33
N LEU A 69 0.32 10.62 -3.15
CA LEU A 69 1.32 10.53 -4.19
C LEU A 69 2.07 9.21 -4.08
N ASP A 70 2.41 8.62 -5.23
CA ASP A 70 3.34 7.50 -5.33
C ASP A 70 4.73 8.07 -5.66
N ILE A 71 5.64 8.12 -4.66
CA ILE A 71 6.99 8.68 -4.82
C ILE A 71 7.85 7.87 -5.80
N SER A 72 7.52 6.60 -6.07
CA SER A 72 8.28 5.77 -7.01
C SER A 72 8.07 6.20 -8.47
N TRP A 73 6.91 6.79 -8.80
CA TRP A 73 6.68 7.35 -10.13
C TRP A 73 7.40 8.69 -10.33
N ALA A 74 7.48 9.53 -9.29
CA ALA A 74 8.24 10.79 -9.35
C ALA A 74 9.73 10.55 -9.66
N ASN A 75 10.32 9.50 -9.07
CA ASN A 75 11.70 9.08 -9.36
C ASN A 75 11.89 8.38 -10.71
N ASN A 76 10.81 8.05 -11.42
CA ASN A 76 10.84 7.42 -12.74
C ASN A 76 10.39 8.36 -13.86
N GLN A 77 10.41 9.68 -13.60
CA GLN A 77 10.19 10.72 -14.62
C GLN A 77 11.51 11.22 -15.23
N SER A 78 12.62 10.50 -14.98
CA SER A 78 13.98 10.79 -15.48
C SER A 78 14.60 9.63 -16.27
N LYS A 79 13.81 8.69 -16.80
CA LYS A 79 14.25 7.68 -17.78
C LYS A 79 13.24 7.55 -18.91
#